data_AF-A0A1B6G5K3-F1
#
_entry.id   AF-A0A1B6G5K3-F1
#
_cell.length_a   1.000
_cell.length_b   1.000
_cell.length_c   1.000
_cell.angle_alpha   90.00
_cell.angle_beta   90.00
_cell.angle_gamma   90.00
#
_symmetry.space_group_name_H-M   'P 1'
#
loop_
_entity.id
_entity.type
_entity.pdbx_description
1 polymer ?
#
loop_
_entity_poly.entity_id
_entity_poly.type
_entity_poly.pdbx_seq_one_letter_code
_entity_poly.pdbx_strand_id
1 'polypeptide(L)'
;GVVPRYLREHRKEQEKERIVKAKEAADDCPEGHILLPEDVKLKHLNTLKQNYAELVSQLNQLPVSTDTLRTRTRKKQIETDLDKIEAAIALFSREKVFVKADS
;
A
#
# COMPACT_ATOMS: atom_id res chain seq x y z
N GLY A 1 -0.74 43.08 17.55
CA GLY A 1 0.23 42.33 18.36
C GLY A 1 1.23 41.65 17.45
N VAL A 2 2.53 41.73 17.76
CA VAL A 2 3.60 41.14 16.94
C VAL A 2 3.93 39.75 17.49
N VAL A 3 4.01 38.75 16.61
CA VAL A 3 4.35 37.38 17.01
C VAL A 3 5.76 37.35 17.61
N PRO A 4 5.93 36.88 18.86
CA PRO A 4 7.22 36.74 19.51
C PRO A 4 8.26 36.01 18.67
N ARG A 5 9.53 36.42 18.80
CA ARG A 5 10.66 35.91 18.02
C ARG A 5 10.79 34.38 18.08
N TYR A 6 10.65 33.80 19.27
CA TYR A 6 10.78 32.35 19.49
C TYR A 6 9.74 31.53 18.72
N LEU A 7 8.51 32.04 18.58
CA LEU A 7 7.45 31.37 17.80
C LEU A 7 7.72 31.42 16.29
N ARG A 8 8.40 32.46 15.81
CA ARG A 8 8.79 32.58 14.39
C ARG A 8 9.97 31.66 14.06
N GLU A 9 10.95 31.58 14.95
CA GLU A 9 12.13 30.72 14.79
C GLU A 9 11.73 29.24 14.81
N HIS A 10 10.88 28.83 15.77
CA HIS A 10 10.40 27.45 15.87
C HIS A 10 9.56 26.99 14.67
N ARG A 11 8.74 27.90 14.08
CA ARG A 11 8.02 27.61 12.82
C ARG A 11 8.97 27.44 11.64
N LYS A 12 10.06 28.22 11.60
CA LYS A 12 11.05 28.18 10.52
C LYS A 12 11.90 26.92 10.58
N GLU A 13 12.22 26.44 11.78
CA GLU A 13 12.88 25.15 11.99
C GLU A 13 12.00 23.98 11.57
N GLN A 14 10.74 23.96 12.00
CA GLN A 14 9.78 22.93 11.57
C GLN A 14 9.62 22.90 10.04
N GLU A 15 9.50 24.06 9.40
CA GLU A 15 9.37 24.13 7.94
C GLU A 15 10.64 23.60 7.24
N LYS A 16 11.83 23.93 7.75
CA LYS A 16 13.09 23.41 7.22
C LYS A 16 13.22 21.90 7.38
N GLU A 17 12.87 21.34 8.55
CA GLU A 17 12.89 19.90 8.78
C GLU A 17 11.91 19.16 7.87
N ARG A 18 10.73 19.74 7.60
CA ARG A 18 9.76 19.18 6.64
C ARG A 18 10.31 19.19 5.21
N ILE A 19 10.96 20.28 4.81
CA ILE A 19 11.58 20.39 3.48
C ILE A 19 12.76 19.42 3.33
N VAL A 20 13.60 19.26 4.36
CA VAL A 20 14.73 18.31 4.34
C VAL A 20 14.21 16.87 4.28
N LYS A 21 13.24 16.49 5.12
CA LYS A 21 12.57 15.17 5.03
C LYS A 21 11.92 14.93 3.68
N ALA A 22 11.31 15.95 3.07
CA ALA A 22 10.71 15.83 1.75
C ALA A 22 11.75 15.68 0.63
N LYS A 23 12.94 16.28 0.77
CA LYS A 23 14.06 16.15 -0.18
C LYS A 23 14.79 14.82 -0.04
N GLU A 24 15.09 14.40 1.19
CA GLU A 24 15.61 13.06 1.47
C GLU A 24 14.65 11.96 0.98
N ALA A 25 13.32 12.23 1.04
CA ALA A 25 12.31 11.36 0.47
C ALA A 25 12.30 11.31 -1.07
N ALA A 26 12.86 12.32 -1.75
CA ALA A 26 12.95 12.42 -3.20
C ALA A 26 14.27 11.84 -3.73
N ASP A 27 15.35 11.88 -2.96
CA ASP A 27 16.66 11.31 -3.33
C ASP A 27 16.66 9.77 -3.40
N ASP A 28 15.70 9.11 -2.74
CA ASP A 28 15.56 7.64 -2.72
C ASP A 28 14.72 7.09 -3.89
N CYS A 29 14.33 7.94 -4.85
CA CYS A 29 13.53 7.54 -6.01
C CYS A 29 14.46 7.04 -7.13
N PRO A 30 14.51 5.73 -7.43
CA PRO A 30 15.36 5.21 -8.49
C PRO A 30 14.98 5.81 -9.85
N GLU A 31 15.98 6.05 -10.70
CA GLU A 31 15.83 6.67 -12.02
C GLU A 31 14.74 5.95 -12.84
N GLY A 32 13.83 6.71 -13.46
CA GLY A 32 12.69 6.16 -14.21
C GLY A 32 11.51 5.65 -13.37
N HIS A 33 11.45 5.95 -12.07
CA HIS A 33 10.29 5.65 -11.23
C HIS A 33 9.57 6.92 -10.77
N ILE A 34 8.26 6.81 -10.56
CA ILE A 34 7.41 7.90 -10.08
C ILE A 34 6.75 7.47 -8.75
N LEU A 35 6.69 8.39 -7.80
CA LEU A 35 5.94 8.20 -6.56
C LEU A 35 4.44 8.06 -6.88
N LEU A 36 3.83 6.96 -6.47
CA LEU A 36 2.40 6.75 -6.66
C LEU A 36 1.59 7.76 -5.83
N PRO A 37 0.69 8.56 -6.44
CA PRO A 37 -0.18 9.47 -5.72
C PRO A 37 -1.06 8.75 -4.70
N GLU A 38 -1.35 9.41 -3.57
CA GLU A 38 -2.12 8.81 -2.49
C GLU A 38 -3.54 8.41 -2.91
N ASP A 39 -4.22 9.20 -3.74
CA ASP A 39 -5.56 8.87 -4.25
C ASP A 39 -5.57 7.55 -5.05
N VAL A 40 -4.55 7.34 -5.88
CA VAL A 40 -4.42 6.14 -6.70
C VAL A 40 -4.06 4.95 -5.81
N LYS A 41 -3.20 5.15 -4.83
CA LYS A 41 -2.85 4.15 -3.81
C LYS A 41 -4.08 3.70 -3.02
N LEU A 42 -4.91 4.65 -2.56
CA LEU A 42 -6.14 4.35 -1.82
C LEU A 42 -7.16 3.58 -2.68
N LYS A 43 -7.30 3.94 -3.96
CA LYS A 43 -8.13 3.18 -4.91
C LYS A 43 -7.65 1.73 -5.05
N HIS A 44 -6.36 1.52 -5.24
CA HIS A 44 -5.77 0.17 -5.31
C HIS A 44 -5.91 -0.61 -4.01
N LEU A 45 -5.72 0.03 -2.85
CA LEU A 45 -5.93 -0.61 -1.56
C LEU A 45 -7.39 -1.05 -1.37
N ASN A 46 -8.35 -0.22 -1.79
CA ASN A 46 -9.77 -0.56 -1.70
C ASN A 46 -10.13 -1.75 -2.60
N THR A 47 -9.65 -1.78 -3.84
CA THR A 47 -9.90 -2.91 -4.75
C THR A 47 -9.24 -4.19 -4.22
N LEU A 48 -8.01 -4.13 -3.70
CA LEU A 48 -7.35 -5.28 -3.09
C LEU A 48 -8.13 -5.82 -1.87
N LYS A 49 -8.65 -4.94 -1.01
CA LYS A 49 -9.48 -5.34 0.14
C LYS A 49 -10.80 -5.97 -0.29
N GLN A 50 -11.44 -5.47 -1.35
CA GLN A 50 -12.65 -6.06 -1.90
C GLN A 50 -12.38 -7.48 -2.42
N ASN A 51 -11.34 -7.64 -3.24
CA ASN A 51 -10.93 -8.95 -3.76
C ASN A 51 -10.57 -9.94 -2.64
N TYR A 52 -9.90 -9.48 -1.59
CA TYR A 52 -9.61 -10.29 -0.41
C TYR A 52 -10.90 -10.82 0.24
N ALA A 53 -11.87 -9.94 0.48
CA ALA A 53 -13.15 -10.34 1.06
C ALA A 53 -13.90 -11.35 0.17
N GLU A 54 -13.86 -11.18 -1.15
CA GLU A 54 -14.44 -12.14 -2.10
C GLU A 54 -13.75 -13.51 -2.03
N LEU A 55 -12.42 -13.56 -2.02
CA LEU A 55 -11.67 -14.82 -1.91
C LEU A 55 -11.93 -15.53 -0.57
N VAL A 56 -12.01 -14.78 0.54
CA VAL A 56 -12.39 -15.33 1.84
C VAL A 56 -13.81 -15.90 1.81
N SER A 57 -14.76 -15.19 1.18
CA SER A 57 -16.11 -15.71 0.98
C SER A 57 -16.11 -17.00 0.16
N GLN A 58 -15.34 -17.04 -0.93
CA GLN A 58 -15.21 -18.24 -1.77
C GLN A 58 -14.59 -19.41 -1.00
N LEU A 59 -13.59 -19.15 -0.17
CA LEU A 59 -12.97 -20.15 0.70
C LEU A 59 -13.99 -20.73 1.69
N ASN A 60 -14.80 -19.86 2.32
CA ASN A 60 -15.84 -20.25 3.27
C ASN A 60 -17.00 -21.02 2.62
N GLN A 61 -17.24 -20.81 1.32
CA GLN A 61 -18.24 -21.57 0.55
C GLN A 61 -17.76 -22.97 0.16
N LEU A 62 -16.47 -23.29 0.31
CA LEU A 62 -15.98 -24.61 -0.03
C LEU A 62 -16.51 -25.67 0.96
N PRO A 63 -17.03 -26.80 0.46
CA PRO A 63 -17.47 -27.89 1.32
C PRO A 63 -16.30 -28.49 2.09
N VAL A 64 -16.38 -28.47 3.42
CA VAL A 64 -15.34 -28.97 4.34
C VAL A 64 -15.13 -30.49 4.20
N SER A 65 -16.17 -31.23 3.83
CA SER A 65 -16.20 -32.69 3.94
C SER A 65 -15.90 -33.47 2.65
N THR A 66 -15.85 -32.82 1.48
CA THR A 66 -15.60 -33.51 0.21
C THR A 66 -14.13 -33.42 -0.16
N ASP A 67 -13.34 -34.43 0.24
CA ASP A 67 -11.91 -34.59 -0.06
C ASP A 67 -11.68 -35.02 -1.52
N THR A 68 -12.36 -34.33 -2.46
CA THR A 68 -12.07 -34.51 -3.87
C THR A 68 -10.82 -33.70 -4.21
N LEU A 69 -9.97 -34.25 -5.08
CA LEU A 69 -8.78 -33.55 -5.58
C LEU A 69 -9.13 -32.16 -6.13
N ARG A 70 -10.31 -32.01 -6.75
CA ARG A 70 -10.82 -30.74 -7.27
C ARG A 70 -11.02 -29.68 -6.17
N THR A 71 -11.66 -30.06 -5.06
CA THR A 71 -11.86 -29.16 -3.91
C THR A 71 -10.53 -28.76 -3.29
N ARG A 72 -9.60 -29.71 -3.14
CA ARG A 72 -8.25 -29.45 -2.59
C ARG A 72 -7.43 -28.51 -3.48
N THR A 73 -7.45 -28.71 -4.80
CA THR A 73 -6.76 -27.82 -5.74
C THR A 73 -7.37 -26.42 -5.73
N ARG A 74 -8.70 -26.30 -5.71
CA ARG A 74 -9.38 -25.00 -5.65
C ARG A 74 -9.09 -24.25 -4.35
N LYS A 75 -9.08 -24.97 -3.22
CA LYS A 75 -8.68 -24.40 -1.92
C LYS A 75 -7.26 -23.85 -1.97
N LYS A 76 -6.30 -24.65 -2.42
CA LYS A 76 -4.90 -24.21 -2.58
C LYS A 76 -4.77 -22.99 -3.47
N GLN A 77 -5.54 -22.94 -4.56
CA GLN A 77 -5.50 -21.81 -5.48
C GLN A 77 -5.96 -20.51 -4.80
N ILE A 78 -7.09 -20.58 -4.08
CA ILE A 78 -7.60 -19.45 -3.29
C ILE A 78 -6.59 -19.02 -2.23
N GLU A 79 -5.96 -19.95 -1.52
CA GLU A 79 -4.90 -19.66 -0.54
C GLU A 79 -3.72 -18.94 -1.20
N THR A 80 -3.22 -19.44 -2.33
CA THR A 80 -2.11 -18.78 -3.05
C THR A 80 -2.47 -17.39 -3.58
N ASP A 81 -3.74 -17.16 -3.92
CA ASP A 81 -4.20 -15.85 -4.39
C ASP A 81 -4.41 -14.89 -3.22
N LEU A 82 -4.85 -15.39 -2.05
CA LEU A 82 -4.88 -14.62 -0.81
C LEU A 82 -3.47 -14.15 -0.42
N ASP A 83 -2.47 -15.03 -0.45
CA ASP A 83 -1.08 -14.68 -0.14
C ASP A 83 -0.55 -13.56 -1.05
N LYS A 84 -0.85 -13.61 -2.35
CA LYS A 84 -0.47 -12.56 -3.32
C LYS A 84 -1.14 -11.23 -2.99
N ILE A 85 -2.43 -11.25 -2.66
CA ILE A 85 -3.18 -10.04 -2.32
C ILE A 85 -2.65 -9.45 -1.00
N GLU A 86 -2.36 -10.27 0.00
CA GLU A 86 -1.78 -9.80 1.26
C GLU A 86 -0.40 -9.17 1.03
N ALA A 87 0.45 -9.78 0.20
CA ALA A 87 1.73 -9.19 -0.19
C ALA A 87 1.56 -7.84 -0.91
N ALA A 88 0.56 -7.73 -1.80
CA ALA A 88 0.24 -6.48 -2.49
C ALA A 88 -0.30 -5.42 -1.51
N ILE A 89 -1.21 -5.77 -0.60
CA ILE A 89 -1.71 -4.86 0.44
C ILE A 89 -0.55 -4.39 1.32
N ALA A 90 0.36 -5.28 1.71
CA ALA A 90 1.54 -4.93 2.49
C ALA A 90 2.45 -3.97 1.72
N LEU A 91 2.60 -4.14 0.41
CA LEU A 91 3.35 -3.21 -0.46
C LEU A 91 2.69 -1.84 -0.52
N PHE A 92 1.37 -1.78 -0.78
CA PHE A 92 0.62 -0.52 -0.88
C PHE A 92 0.33 0.16 0.46
N SER A 93 0.41 -0.59 1.57
CA SER A 93 0.30 -0.04 2.92
C SER A 93 1.56 0.72 3.33
N ARG A 94 2.68 0.55 2.62
CA ARG A 94 3.88 1.35 2.87
C ARG A 94 3.61 2.81 2.52
N GLU A 95 4.29 3.68 3.24
CA GLU A 95 4.10 5.13 3.11
C GLU A 95 4.43 5.60 1.68
N LYS A 96 5.45 5.00 1.05
CA LYS A 96 5.93 5.32 -0.30
C LYS A 96 5.92 4.08 -1.19
N VAL A 97 5.25 4.17 -2.33
CA VAL A 97 5.23 3.15 -3.38
C VAL A 97 5.72 3.79 -4.67
N PHE A 98 6.78 3.24 -5.23
CA PHE A 98 7.35 3.70 -6.50
C PHE A 98 6.88 2.78 -7.61
N VAL A 99 6.33 3.36 -8.68
CA VAL A 99 5.94 2.62 -9.87
C VAL A 99 6.88 3.02 -10.99
N LYS A 100 7.28 2.04 -11.80
CA LYS A 100 8.12 2.30 -12.98
C LYS A 100 7.33 3.18 -13.95
N ALA A 101 7.91 4.28 -14.39
CA ALA A 101 7.30 5.09 -15.44
C ALA A 101 7.34 4.28 -16.74
N ASP A 102 6.19 3.79 -17.19
CA ASP A 102 6.08 3.20 -18.53
C ASP A 102 6.39 4.31 -19.55
N SER A 103 7.49 4.15 -20.29
CA SER A 103 7.82 4.95 -21.49
C SER A 103 6.95 4.57 -22.67
#